data_AF-A0A9N8HUI5-F1
#
_entry.id   AF-A0A9N8HUI5-F1
#
_cell.length_a   1.000
_cell.length_b   1.000
_cell.length_c   1.000
_cell.angle_alpha   90.00
_cell.angle_beta   90.00
_cell.angle_gamma   90.00
#
_symmetry.space_group_name_H-M   'P 1'
#
loop_
_entity.id
_entity.type
_entity.pdbx_description
1 polymer ?
#
loop_
_entity_poly.entity_id
_entity_poly.type
_entity_poly.pdbx_seq_one_letter_code
_entity_poly.pdbx_strand_id
1 'polypeptide(L)'
;MPPKLSPSGALRFETEEHTLCGLCRTPYKSCECKGLKDNLHDWYVWHGVPSTMIPSAKDRIFVGLPPPPDNSSRTKLVKRWVSLVNISMIMGHFDANHWFSTKWESLNASMDARTKLLNEMVADYVAQLPTNTELTVLARVLGLQRRAIAGKVDGIAKEAWAALRIFLSGDWACMSKAGSKLLMNAFNTRDPKKYPRDDPHLERILDSGVSRIYGVMEMGFDKKGYCLAMEPGRRPCGVGTSTTLETSDERLISKKARKRKTTKESIPTKKRRRVES
;
A
#
# COMPACT_ATOMS: atom_id res chain seq x y z
N MET A 1 21.85 12.92 -6.07
CA MET A 1 22.13 11.76 -6.95
C MET A 1 20.82 11.31 -7.59
N PRO A 2 20.72 11.24 -8.94
CA PRO A 2 19.48 10.83 -9.58
C PRO A 2 19.11 9.38 -9.21
N PRO A 3 17.82 9.08 -9.02
CA PRO A 3 17.39 7.77 -8.58
C PRO A 3 17.66 6.74 -9.67
N LYS A 4 18.33 5.64 -9.33
CA LYS A 4 18.77 4.60 -10.28
C LYS A 4 18.21 3.24 -9.88
N LEU A 5 17.54 2.60 -10.83
CA LEU A 5 17.16 1.18 -10.73
C LEU A 5 18.24 0.33 -11.38
N SER A 6 18.84 -0.58 -10.62
CA SER A 6 19.85 -1.50 -11.14
C SER A 6 19.20 -2.62 -11.97
N PRO A 7 19.98 -3.31 -12.84
CA PRO A 7 19.48 -4.50 -13.55
C PRO A 7 18.98 -5.61 -12.64
N SER A 8 19.46 -5.66 -11.39
CA SER A 8 19.00 -6.62 -10.37
C SER A 8 17.66 -6.23 -9.72
N GLY A 9 17.10 -5.07 -10.06
CA GLY A 9 15.89 -4.52 -9.44
C GLY A 9 16.15 -3.71 -8.15
N ALA A 10 17.41 -3.54 -7.74
CA ALA A 10 17.72 -2.76 -6.53
C ALA A 10 17.66 -1.26 -6.84
N LEU A 11 17.12 -0.47 -5.91
CA LEU A 11 17.06 0.97 -6.01
C LEU A 11 18.20 1.64 -5.24
N ARG A 12 18.73 2.72 -5.82
CA ARG A 12 19.65 3.64 -5.16
C ARG A 12 19.21 5.07 -5.44
N PHE A 13 19.00 5.86 -4.40
CA PHE A 13 18.54 7.24 -4.52
C PHE A 13 18.80 8.01 -3.21
N GLU A 14 18.80 9.34 -3.28
CA GLU A 14 18.82 10.19 -2.10
C GLU A 14 17.40 10.32 -1.52
N THR A 15 17.23 9.94 -0.26
CA THR A 15 15.90 9.84 0.34
C THR A 15 15.15 11.14 0.40
N GLU A 16 15.85 12.25 0.62
CA GLU A 16 15.22 13.52 0.92
C GLU A 16 14.47 14.11 -0.29
N GLU A 17 14.90 13.76 -1.50
CA GLU A 17 14.32 14.25 -2.77
C GLU A 17 13.14 13.42 -3.26
N HIS A 18 13.09 12.14 -2.86
CA HIS A 18 12.13 11.16 -3.38
C HIS A 18 11.18 10.66 -2.30
N THR A 19 10.99 11.44 -1.23
CA THR A 19 10.06 11.09 -0.16
C THR A 19 9.15 12.23 0.21
N LEU A 20 7.90 11.88 0.49
CA LEU A 20 6.92 12.73 1.13
C LEU A 20 6.84 12.36 2.61
N CYS A 21 6.60 13.37 3.43
CA CYS A 21 6.23 13.17 4.82
C CYS A 21 4.91 12.40 4.91
N GLY A 22 4.90 11.30 5.65
CA GLY A 22 3.70 10.50 5.89
C GLY A 22 2.61 11.18 6.74
N LEU A 23 2.93 12.34 7.30
CA LEU A 23 2.03 13.20 8.08
C LEU A 23 1.31 14.20 7.18
N CYS A 24 2.07 15.10 6.55
CA CYS A 24 1.52 16.24 5.81
C CYS A 24 1.60 16.10 4.29
N ARG A 25 2.20 15.01 3.78
CA ARG A 25 2.44 14.76 2.34
C ARG A 25 3.30 15.81 1.63
N THR A 26 3.91 16.75 2.35
CA THR A 26 4.91 17.68 1.82
C THR A 26 6.23 16.94 1.53
N PRO A 27 6.98 17.31 0.48
CA PRO A 27 8.33 16.81 0.26
C PRO A 27 9.19 16.94 1.52
N TYR A 28 9.98 15.91 1.83
CA TYR A 28 10.69 15.83 3.10
C TYR A 28 11.64 17.03 3.32
N LYS A 29 12.37 17.47 2.30
CA LYS A 29 13.26 18.65 2.37
C LYS A 29 12.56 19.95 2.78
N SER A 30 11.27 20.09 2.49
CA SER A 30 10.47 21.28 2.81
C SER A 30 9.44 21.02 3.91
N CYS A 31 9.56 19.90 4.62
CA CYS A 31 8.60 19.50 5.62
C CYS A 31 8.96 20.10 6.99
N GLU A 32 8.12 21.00 7.48
CA GLU A 32 8.27 21.62 8.81
C GLU A 32 7.87 20.70 9.98
N CYS A 33 7.39 19.48 9.71
CA CYS A 33 7.02 18.52 10.77
C CYS A 33 8.24 18.01 11.58
N LYS A 34 9.41 18.66 11.47
CA LYS A 34 10.71 18.36 12.11
C LYS A 34 11.21 16.92 11.98
N GLY A 35 10.61 16.17 11.04
CA GLY A 35 10.85 14.75 10.89
C GLY A 35 10.25 13.95 12.05
N LEU A 36 9.97 12.68 11.77
CA LEU A 36 9.48 11.67 12.71
C LEU A 36 10.47 11.35 13.86
N LYS A 37 11.42 12.24 14.15
CA LYS A 37 12.47 12.08 15.16
C LYS A 37 11.91 12.47 16.51
N ASP A 38 11.70 11.44 17.31
CA ASP A 38 11.58 11.44 18.77
C ASP A 38 10.31 12.14 19.31
N ASN A 39 9.40 11.31 19.85
CA ASN A 39 8.20 11.72 20.59
C ASN A 39 7.13 12.51 19.81
N LEU A 40 6.56 11.90 18.77
CA LEU A 40 5.33 12.42 18.13
C LEU A 40 4.23 12.72 19.16
N HIS A 41 4.10 11.92 20.23
CA HIS A 41 3.08 12.15 21.24
C HIS A 41 3.26 13.48 22.00
N ASP A 42 4.50 13.86 22.35
CA ASP A 42 4.76 15.08 23.12
C ASP A 42 4.57 16.33 22.24
N TRP A 43 5.01 16.29 20.98
CA TRP A 43 4.88 17.43 20.06
C TRP A 43 3.41 17.80 19.77
N TYR A 44 2.52 16.81 19.60
CA TYR A 44 1.09 17.05 19.36
C TYR A 44 0.40 17.73 20.55
N VAL A 45 0.77 17.33 21.77
CA VAL A 45 0.23 17.91 23.01
C VAL A 45 0.79 19.32 23.22
N TRP A 46 2.07 19.53 22.94
CA TRP A 46 2.74 20.81 23.14
C TRP A 46 2.32 21.91 22.16
N HIS A 47 1.95 21.55 20.93
CA HIS A 47 1.62 22.53 19.87
C HIS A 47 0.12 22.66 19.55
N GLY A 48 -0.77 22.05 20.33
CA GLY A 48 -2.23 22.24 20.19
C GLY A 48 -2.78 21.81 18.82
N VAL A 49 -2.11 20.85 18.16
CA VAL A 49 -2.47 20.42 16.81
C VAL A 49 -3.76 19.59 16.86
N PRO A 50 -4.78 19.90 16.03
CA PRO A 50 -6.07 19.21 16.07
C PRO A 50 -5.93 17.69 15.90
N SER A 51 -6.73 16.91 16.62
CA SER A 51 -6.75 15.43 16.54
C SER A 51 -7.08 14.86 15.14
N THR A 52 -7.48 15.74 14.21
CA THR A 52 -7.66 15.45 12.78
C THR A 52 -6.35 15.41 12.00
N MET A 53 -5.22 15.85 12.56
CA MET A 53 -3.86 15.86 12.00
C MET A 53 -2.92 14.78 12.61
N ILE A 54 -3.48 13.76 13.26
CA ILE A 54 -2.71 12.59 13.74
C ILE A 54 -2.12 11.84 12.53
N PRO A 55 -0.86 11.35 12.59
CA PRO A 55 -0.14 10.71 11.50
C PRO A 55 -0.93 9.65 10.76
N SER A 56 -0.78 9.56 9.42
CA SER A 56 -1.18 8.37 8.67
C SER A 56 0.00 7.45 8.35
N ALA A 57 1.24 7.96 8.35
CA ALA A 57 2.42 7.12 8.30
C ALA A 57 3.43 7.51 9.37
N LYS A 58 4.08 6.49 9.92
CA LYS A 58 5.24 6.61 10.80
C LYS A 58 6.54 6.62 10.00
N ASP A 59 6.51 6.23 8.74
CA ASP A 59 7.64 6.25 7.81
C ASP A 59 7.38 7.17 6.60
N ARG A 60 8.37 7.24 5.72
CA ARG A 60 8.36 7.99 4.49
C ARG A 60 7.50 7.32 3.42
N ILE A 61 6.92 8.14 2.55
CA ILE A 61 6.21 7.68 1.35
C ILE A 61 7.07 8.02 0.15
N PHE A 62 7.40 7.04 -0.67
CA PHE A 62 8.31 7.21 -1.80
C PHE A 62 7.59 7.70 -3.06
N VAL A 63 8.16 8.70 -3.72
CA VAL A 63 7.60 9.34 -4.91
C VAL A 63 8.68 9.69 -5.94
N GLY A 64 8.31 9.72 -7.22
CA GLY A 64 9.22 10.11 -8.31
C GLY A 64 10.39 9.15 -8.53
N LEU A 65 10.30 7.91 -8.03
CA LEU A 65 11.28 6.87 -8.28
C LEU A 65 11.09 6.28 -9.68
N PRO A 66 12.18 5.83 -10.34
CA PRO A 66 12.09 5.22 -11.67
C PRO A 66 11.18 3.98 -11.62
N PRO A 67 10.23 3.83 -12.54
CA PRO A 67 9.38 2.65 -12.58
C PRO A 67 10.21 1.39 -12.91
N PRO A 68 9.82 0.20 -12.43
CA PRO A 68 10.40 -1.04 -12.92
C PRO A 68 10.02 -1.27 -14.40
N PRO A 69 10.89 -1.88 -15.23
CA PRO A 69 10.54 -2.25 -16.60
C PRO A 69 9.30 -3.15 -16.70
N ASP A 70 8.54 -3.05 -17.80
CA ASP A 70 7.21 -3.67 -17.97
C ASP A 70 7.16 -5.21 -17.89
N ASN A 71 8.30 -5.88 -17.91
CA ASN A 71 8.41 -7.34 -17.74
C ASN A 71 9.37 -7.73 -16.60
N SER A 72 9.43 -6.91 -15.56
CA SER A 72 10.25 -7.20 -14.39
C SER A 72 9.80 -8.49 -13.71
N SER A 73 10.72 -9.44 -13.57
CA SER A 73 10.49 -10.67 -12.80
C SER A 73 10.10 -10.37 -11.34
N ARG A 74 9.34 -11.27 -10.70
CA ARG A 74 8.98 -11.19 -9.28
C ARG A 74 10.17 -10.88 -8.38
N THR A 75 11.30 -11.55 -8.60
CA THR A 75 12.55 -11.34 -7.85
C THR A 75 13.07 -9.90 -7.92
N LYS A 76 13.02 -9.26 -9.09
CA LYS A 76 13.45 -7.85 -9.26
C LYS A 76 12.51 -6.90 -8.52
N LEU A 77 11.21 -7.17 -8.57
CA LEU A 77 10.19 -6.36 -7.89
C LEU A 77 10.31 -6.46 -6.36
N VAL A 78 10.56 -7.66 -5.83
CA VAL A 78 10.83 -7.83 -4.40
C VAL A 78 12.16 -7.19 -4.00
N LYS A 79 13.20 -7.26 -4.84
CA LYS A 79 14.48 -6.58 -4.57
C LYS A 79 14.34 -5.05 -4.55
N ARG A 80 13.41 -4.50 -5.33
CA ARG A 80 12.99 -3.09 -5.24
C ARG A 80 12.40 -2.79 -3.86
N TRP A 81 11.42 -3.59 -3.43
CA TRP A 81 10.81 -3.45 -2.11
C TRP A 81 11.86 -3.52 -0.98
N VAL A 82 12.77 -4.49 -1.02
CA VAL A 82 13.91 -4.61 -0.07
C VAL A 82 14.73 -3.32 -0.03
N SER A 83 15.02 -2.72 -1.19
CA SER A 83 15.77 -1.47 -1.26
C SER A 83 15.04 -0.31 -0.58
N LEU A 84 13.72 -0.22 -0.75
CA LEU A 84 12.91 0.81 -0.09
C LEU A 84 12.86 0.60 1.41
N VAL A 85 12.69 -0.65 1.88
CA VAL A 85 12.64 -0.97 3.31
C VAL A 85 13.95 -0.60 4.00
N ASN A 86 15.11 -0.98 3.44
CA ASN A 86 16.42 -0.66 4.02
C ASN A 86 16.69 0.84 4.13
N ILE A 87 16.10 1.62 3.23
CA ILE A 87 16.28 3.08 3.16
C ILE A 87 15.23 3.82 4.00
N SER A 88 14.15 3.13 4.39
CA SER A 88 13.12 3.63 5.28
C SER A 88 13.64 3.76 6.71
N MET A 89 13.10 4.73 7.45
CA MET A 89 13.61 5.06 8.78
C MET A 89 13.20 4.03 9.82
N ILE A 90 11.92 3.67 9.87
CA ILE A 90 11.35 2.75 10.85
C ILE A 90 11.30 1.35 10.26
N MET A 91 10.81 1.21 9.02
CA MET A 91 10.78 -0.10 8.36
C MET A 91 12.19 -0.69 8.18
N GLY A 92 13.23 0.13 8.10
CA GLY A 92 14.63 -0.30 7.98
C GLY A 92 15.17 -1.09 9.16
N HIS A 93 14.47 -1.13 10.31
CA HIS A 93 14.78 -2.05 11.40
C HIS A 93 14.49 -3.52 11.05
N PHE A 94 13.71 -3.79 10.00
CA PHE A 94 13.59 -5.12 9.43
C PHE A 94 14.77 -5.40 8.50
N ASP A 95 15.55 -6.45 8.79
CA ASP A 95 16.69 -6.87 7.97
C ASP A 95 16.20 -7.51 6.64
N ALA A 96 15.80 -6.65 5.71
CA ALA A 96 15.22 -7.04 4.44
C ALA A 96 16.23 -7.75 3.54
N ASN A 97 17.53 -7.42 3.65
CA ASN A 97 18.58 -8.08 2.88
C ASN A 97 18.79 -9.52 3.34
N HIS A 98 18.90 -9.75 4.65
CA HIS A 98 19.03 -11.10 5.19
C HIS A 98 17.77 -11.94 4.93
N TRP A 99 16.58 -11.36 5.10
CA TRP A 99 15.34 -12.05 4.74
C TRP A 99 15.33 -12.46 3.27
N PHE A 100 15.72 -11.55 2.37
CA PHE A 100 15.75 -11.83 0.93
C PHE A 100 16.75 -12.95 0.59
N SER A 101 17.96 -12.92 1.15
CA SER A 101 18.97 -13.94 0.86
C SER A 101 18.63 -15.32 1.43
N THR A 102 17.86 -15.39 2.52
CA THR A 102 17.59 -16.66 3.22
C THR A 102 16.22 -17.25 2.96
N LYS A 103 15.21 -16.44 2.63
CA LYS A 103 13.81 -16.89 2.52
C LYS A 103 13.22 -16.76 1.12
N TRP A 104 13.69 -15.80 0.31
CA TRP A 104 13.01 -15.40 -0.93
C TRP A 104 12.81 -16.56 -1.91
N GLU A 105 13.86 -17.33 -2.19
CA GLU A 105 13.81 -18.38 -3.23
C GLU A 105 12.76 -19.45 -2.90
N SER A 106 12.79 -19.97 -1.67
CA SER A 106 11.83 -20.97 -1.19
C SER A 106 10.40 -20.44 -1.13
N LEU A 107 10.22 -19.16 -0.78
CA LEU A 107 8.93 -18.48 -0.80
C LEU A 107 8.41 -18.35 -2.22
N ASN A 108 9.25 -17.88 -3.15
CA ASN A 108 8.92 -17.70 -4.56
C ASN A 108 8.44 -19.01 -5.19
N ALA A 109 9.17 -20.11 -4.97
CA ALA A 109 8.76 -21.44 -5.43
C ALA A 109 7.43 -21.90 -4.81
N SER A 110 7.20 -21.60 -3.53
CA SER A 110 5.95 -21.96 -2.85
C SER A 110 4.76 -21.17 -3.40
N MET A 111 4.95 -19.88 -3.70
CA MET A 111 3.94 -19.05 -4.34
C MET A 111 3.56 -19.58 -5.72
N ASP A 112 4.53 -20.02 -6.53
CA ASP A 112 4.26 -20.65 -7.83
C ASP A 112 3.47 -21.96 -7.66
N ALA A 113 3.91 -22.83 -6.74
CA ALA A 113 3.27 -24.12 -6.46
C ALA A 113 1.85 -24.01 -5.88
N ARG A 114 1.47 -22.87 -5.30
CA ARG A 114 0.18 -22.64 -4.65
C ARG A 114 -0.62 -21.49 -5.23
N THR A 115 -0.25 -20.94 -6.39
CA THR A 115 -0.95 -19.79 -6.98
C THR A 115 -2.45 -20.02 -7.12
N LYS A 116 -2.87 -21.19 -7.63
CA LYS A 116 -4.30 -21.54 -7.75
C LYS A 116 -4.99 -21.54 -6.38
N LEU A 117 -4.37 -22.19 -5.40
CA LEU A 117 -4.91 -22.33 -4.05
C LEU A 117 -5.01 -20.97 -3.33
N LEU A 118 -4.07 -20.06 -3.56
CA LEU A 118 -4.12 -18.68 -3.04
C LEU A 118 -5.28 -17.88 -3.64
N ASN A 119 -5.57 -18.06 -4.94
CA ASN A 119 -6.75 -17.45 -5.57
C ASN A 119 -8.04 -17.98 -4.96
N GLU A 120 -8.14 -19.29 -4.77
CA GLU A 120 -9.31 -19.90 -4.12
C GLU A 120 -9.47 -19.41 -2.67
N MET A 121 -8.38 -19.30 -1.91
CA MET A 121 -8.43 -18.85 -0.51
C MET A 121 -8.96 -17.41 -0.40
N VAL A 122 -8.53 -16.52 -1.29
CA VAL A 122 -9.05 -15.14 -1.32
C VAL A 122 -10.49 -15.12 -1.81
N ALA A 123 -10.88 -15.98 -2.76
CA ALA A 123 -12.27 -16.11 -3.17
C ALA A 123 -13.20 -16.55 -2.02
N ASP A 124 -12.79 -17.57 -1.26
CA ASP A 124 -13.52 -18.07 -0.10
C ASP A 124 -13.62 -17.01 1.00
N TYR A 125 -12.52 -16.31 1.30
CA TYR A 125 -12.52 -15.19 2.24
C TYR A 125 -13.50 -14.09 1.81
N VAL A 126 -13.48 -13.71 0.53
CA VAL A 126 -14.40 -12.70 -0.03
C VAL A 126 -15.86 -13.16 0.07
N ALA A 127 -16.14 -14.43 -0.19
CA ALA A 127 -17.48 -15.00 -0.09
C ALA A 127 -18.04 -14.95 1.35
N GLN A 128 -17.17 -14.98 2.36
CA GLN A 128 -17.55 -14.88 3.78
C GLN A 128 -17.76 -13.43 4.27
N LEU A 129 -17.30 -12.42 3.53
CA LEU A 129 -17.40 -11.01 3.95
C LEU A 129 -18.81 -10.54 4.34
N PRO A 130 -19.91 -10.95 3.66
CA PRO A 130 -21.26 -10.51 4.03
C PRO A 130 -21.67 -10.90 5.45
N THR A 131 -21.16 -12.01 5.97
CA THR A 131 -21.46 -12.54 7.31
C THR A 131 -20.31 -12.35 8.30
N ASN A 132 -19.19 -11.76 7.86
CA ASN A 132 -18.02 -11.54 8.70
C ASN A 132 -18.27 -10.45 9.74
N THR A 133 -18.07 -10.77 11.02
CA THR A 133 -18.24 -9.84 12.15
C THR A 133 -17.31 -8.63 12.10
N GLU A 134 -16.15 -8.75 11.43
CA GLU A 134 -15.19 -7.65 11.24
C GLU A 134 -15.56 -6.71 10.08
N LEU A 135 -16.62 -6.98 9.31
CA LEU A 135 -16.97 -6.19 8.11
C LEU A 135 -17.04 -4.69 8.40
N THR A 136 -17.63 -4.29 9.53
CA THR A 136 -17.74 -2.87 9.92
C THR A 136 -16.39 -2.25 10.25
N VAL A 137 -15.48 -3.01 10.86
CA VAL A 137 -14.13 -2.56 11.17
C VAL A 137 -13.31 -2.40 9.89
N LEU A 138 -13.35 -3.40 9.01
CA LEU A 138 -12.70 -3.37 7.69
C LEU A 138 -13.23 -2.22 6.82
N ALA A 139 -14.55 -2.02 6.81
CA ALA A 139 -15.17 -0.91 6.08
C ALA A 139 -14.73 0.46 6.64
N ARG A 140 -14.54 0.59 7.96
CA ARG A 140 -14.07 1.83 8.58
C ARG A 140 -12.64 2.15 8.16
N VAL A 141 -11.72 1.19 8.23
CA VAL A 141 -10.31 1.43 7.88
C VAL A 141 -10.11 1.75 6.41
N LEU A 142 -10.99 1.25 5.54
CA LEU A 142 -11.00 1.56 4.09
C LEU A 142 -11.83 2.80 3.71
N GLY A 143 -12.42 3.52 4.67
CA GLY A 143 -13.26 4.69 4.37
C GLY A 143 -14.58 4.37 3.66
N LEU A 144 -15.08 3.14 3.81
CA LEU A 144 -16.32 2.61 3.22
C LEU A 144 -17.50 2.62 4.20
N GLN A 145 -17.34 3.13 5.41
CA GLN A 145 -18.32 3.03 6.50
C GLN A 145 -19.71 3.60 6.15
N ARG A 146 -19.76 4.60 5.27
CA ARG A 146 -21.00 5.25 4.81
C ARG A 146 -21.70 4.52 3.66
N ARG A 147 -21.11 3.44 3.13
CA ARG A 147 -21.72 2.65 2.04
C ARG A 147 -22.71 1.63 2.59
N ALA A 148 -23.66 1.21 1.76
CA ALA A 148 -24.48 0.03 2.03
C ALA A 148 -23.61 -1.22 2.15
N ILE A 149 -24.13 -2.29 2.78
CA ILE A 149 -23.40 -3.56 3.01
C ILE A 149 -22.76 -4.08 1.72
N ALA A 150 -23.54 -4.18 0.63
CA ALA A 150 -23.05 -4.61 -0.67
C ALA A 150 -21.86 -3.76 -1.17
N GLY A 151 -21.92 -2.44 -1.00
CA GLY A 151 -20.85 -1.52 -1.38
C GLY A 151 -19.61 -1.56 -0.47
N LYS A 152 -19.76 -2.03 0.79
CA LYS A 152 -18.65 -2.32 1.71
C LYS A 152 -17.94 -3.60 1.28
N VAL A 153 -18.71 -4.66 1.05
CA VAL A 153 -18.23 -5.97 0.60
C VAL A 153 -17.47 -5.82 -0.73
N ASP A 154 -18.06 -5.15 -1.73
CA ASP A 154 -17.41 -4.90 -3.03
C ASP A 154 -16.07 -4.17 -2.89
N GLY A 155 -16.02 -3.12 -2.06
CA GLY A 155 -14.77 -2.37 -1.85
C GLY A 155 -13.68 -3.18 -1.14
N ILE A 156 -14.04 -3.96 -0.12
CA ILE A 156 -13.10 -4.85 0.57
C ILE A 156 -12.62 -5.97 -0.36
N ALA A 157 -13.53 -6.57 -1.11
CA ALA A 157 -13.21 -7.63 -2.08
C ALA A 157 -12.23 -7.13 -3.14
N LYS A 158 -12.47 -5.94 -3.70
CA LYS A 158 -11.55 -5.32 -4.68
C LYS A 158 -10.15 -5.14 -4.13
N GLU A 159 -10.02 -4.65 -2.89
CA GLU A 159 -8.69 -4.49 -2.29
C GLU A 159 -8.05 -5.83 -1.92
N ALA A 160 -8.81 -6.83 -1.46
CA ALA A 160 -8.28 -8.17 -1.20
C ALA A 160 -7.72 -8.82 -2.47
N TRP A 161 -8.44 -8.73 -3.59
CA TRP A 161 -7.98 -9.22 -4.89
C TRP A 161 -6.80 -8.43 -5.43
N ALA A 162 -6.81 -7.10 -5.28
CA ALA A 162 -5.66 -6.27 -5.65
C ALA A 162 -4.42 -6.66 -4.83
N ALA A 163 -4.57 -6.87 -3.52
CA ALA A 163 -3.49 -7.30 -2.65
C ALA A 163 -2.92 -8.65 -3.09
N LEU A 164 -3.77 -9.64 -3.40
CA LEU A 164 -3.30 -10.95 -3.87
C LEU A 164 -2.50 -10.82 -5.17
N ARG A 165 -2.98 -10.03 -6.13
CA ARG A 165 -2.29 -9.81 -7.41
C ARG A 165 -0.94 -9.13 -7.21
N ILE A 166 -0.86 -8.13 -6.34
CA ILE A 166 0.39 -7.45 -5.98
C ILE A 166 1.34 -8.41 -5.25
N PHE A 167 0.80 -9.25 -4.35
CA PHE A 167 1.58 -10.26 -3.65
C PHE A 167 2.23 -11.22 -4.66
N LEU A 168 1.42 -11.80 -5.55
CA LEU A 168 1.85 -12.75 -6.58
C LEU A 168 2.75 -12.13 -7.65
N SER A 169 2.66 -10.83 -7.93
CA SER A 169 3.60 -10.17 -8.85
C SER A 169 4.93 -9.80 -8.19
N GLY A 170 4.99 -9.78 -6.85
CA GLY A 170 6.18 -9.37 -6.09
C GLY A 170 6.33 -7.86 -5.95
N ASP A 171 5.37 -7.07 -6.43
CA ASP A 171 5.45 -5.61 -6.41
C ASP A 171 4.96 -5.00 -5.09
N TRP A 172 5.50 -5.51 -3.98
CA TRP A 172 4.99 -5.26 -2.63
C TRP A 172 5.09 -3.80 -2.20
N ALA A 173 5.92 -2.99 -2.86
CA ALA A 173 5.98 -1.54 -2.65
C ALA A 173 4.64 -0.83 -2.95
N CYS A 174 3.80 -1.40 -3.81
CA CYS A 174 2.46 -0.91 -4.13
C CYS A 174 1.35 -1.53 -3.26
N MET A 175 1.68 -2.46 -2.36
CA MET A 175 0.71 -3.06 -1.46
C MET A 175 0.32 -2.06 -0.38
N SER A 176 -0.97 -1.88 -0.16
CA SER A 176 -1.45 -1.06 0.95
C SER A 176 -1.37 -1.83 2.28
N LYS A 177 -1.31 -1.11 3.41
CA LYS A 177 -1.40 -1.76 4.74
C LYS A 177 -2.68 -2.56 4.85
N ALA A 178 -3.81 -2.02 4.42
CA ALA A 178 -5.09 -2.73 4.41
C ALA A 178 -5.03 -3.99 3.54
N GLY A 179 -4.43 -3.92 2.35
CA GLY A 179 -4.23 -5.07 1.47
C GLY A 179 -3.45 -6.19 2.16
N SER A 180 -2.34 -5.87 2.83
CA SER A 180 -1.56 -6.85 3.59
C SER A 180 -2.35 -7.48 4.75
N LYS A 181 -3.17 -6.68 5.45
CA LYS A 181 -4.08 -7.16 6.50
C LYS A 181 -5.18 -8.07 5.96
N LEU A 182 -5.75 -7.76 4.79
CA LEU A 182 -6.78 -8.59 4.16
C LEU A 182 -6.22 -9.94 3.73
N LEU A 183 -5.00 -9.99 3.19
CA LEU A 183 -4.33 -11.25 2.90
C LEU A 183 -4.05 -12.06 4.16
N MET A 184 -3.55 -11.42 5.21
CA MET A 184 -3.36 -12.05 6.51
C MET A 184 -4.67 -12.64 7.04
N ASN A 185 -5.77 -11.88 6.95
CA ASN A 185 -7.09 -12.35 7.39
C ASN A 185 -7.55 -13.56 6.57
N ALA A 186 -7.36 -13.58 5.25
CA ALA A 186 -7.70 -14.73 4.41
C ALA A 186 -6.96 -16.01 4.87
N PHE A 187 -5.70 -15.91 5.28
CA PHE A 187 -4.97 -17.03 5.88
C PHE A 187 -5.49 -17.42 7.26
N ASN A 188 -5.88 -16.47 8.09
CA ASN A 188 -6.31 -16.72 9.47
C ASN A 188 -7.73 -17.30 9.55
N THR A 189 -8.59 -16.99 8.58
CA THR A 189 -9.97 -17.48 8.51
C THR A 189 -10.15 -18.61 7.50
N ARG A 190 -9.05 -19.17 6.97
CA ARG A 190 -9.10 -20.24 5.98
C ARG A 190 -9.75 -21.50 6.56
N ASP A 191 -10.53 -22.21 5.75
CA ASP A 191 -11.05 -23.53 6.10
C ASP A 191 -9.88 -24.52 6.26
N PRO A 192 -9.61 -25.07 7.45
CA PRO A 192 -8.50 -25.99 7.67
C PRO A 192 -8.65 -27.32 6.91
N LYS A 193 -9.86 -27.70 6.49
CA LYS A 193 -10.09 -28.90 5.67
C LYS A 193 -9.65 -28.69 4.22
N LYS A 194 -9.85 -27.48 3.69
CA LYS A 194 -9.49 -27.11 2.31
C LYS A 194 -8.06 -26.57 2.21
N TYR A 195 -7.58 -25.91 3.26
CA TYR A 195 -6.27 -25.26 3.34
C TYR A 195 -5.52 -25.72 4.60
N PRO A 196 -4.96 -26.94 4.58
CA PRO A 196 -4.36 -27.55 5.77
C PRO A 196 -3.24 -26.70 6.36
N ARG A 197 -3.09 -26.75 7.69
CA ARG A 197 -2.05 -26.00 8.41
C ARG A 197 -0.65 -26.60 8.24
N ASP A 198 -0.59 -27.87 7.93
CA ASP A 198 0.61 -28.67 7.68
C ASP A 198 1.05 -28.66 6.20
N ASP A 199 0.37 -27.92 5.31
CA ASP A 199 0.90 -27.67 3.97
C ASP A 199 2.16 -26.78 4.07
N PRO A 200 3.36 -27.30 3.77
CA PRO A 200 4.62 -26.59 3.99
C PRO A 200 4.79 -25.39 3.04
N HIS A 201 4.09 -25.37 1.90
CA HIS A 201 4.10 -24.22 1.02
C HIS A 201 3.20 -23.11 1.56
N LEU A 202 2.00 -23.44 2.03
CA LEU A 202 1.09 -22.45 2.64
C LEU A 202 1.66 -21.85 3.92
N GLU A 203 2.28 -22.67 4.78
CA GLU A 203 2.99 -22.22 5.98
C GLU A 203 4.10 -21.24 5.59
N ARG A 204 4.93 -21.59 4.61
CA ARG A 204 6.01 -20.71 4.14
C ARG A 204 5.48 -19.40 3.55
N ILE A 205 4.39 -19.45 2.78
CA ILE A 205 3.76 -18.26 2.20
C ILE A 205 3.24 -17.33 3.31
N LEU A 206 2.62 -17.90 4.35
CA LEU A 206 2.17 -17.15 5.51
C LEU A 206 3.35 -16.52 6.25
N ASP A 207 4.31 -17.34 6.70
CA ASP A 207 5.33 -16.92 7.65
C ASP A 207 6.46 -16.08 7.05
N SER A 208 6.87 -16.41 5.83
CA SER A 208 7.95 -15.72 5.13
C SER A 208 7.46 -14.65 4.18
N GLY A 209 6.19 -14.69 3.76
CA GLY A 209 5.59 -13.72 2.85
C GLY A 209 4.60 -12.79 3.57
N VAL A 210 3.36 -13.25 3.72
CA VAL A 210 2.22 -12.42 4.16
C VAL A 210 2.47 -11.78 5.52
N SER A 211 2.94 -12.54 6.50
CA SER A 211 3.26 -12.06 7.85
C SER A 211 4.38 -11.03 7.87
N ARG A 212 5.39 -11.17 7.01
CA ARG A 212 6.51 -10.23 6.94
C ARG A 212 6.11 -8.91 6.32
N ILE A 213 5.36 -8.96 5.21
CA ILE A 213 4.84 -7.76 4.59
C ILE A 213 3.93 -7.03 5.58
N TYR A 214 2.99 -7.73 6.21
CA TYR A 214 2.09 -7.13 7.20
C TYR A 214 2.87 -6.49 8.36
N GLY A 215 3.87 -7.18 8.91
CA GLY A 215 4.73 -6.65 9.97
C GLY A 215 5.47 -5.37 9.56
N VAL A 216 6.10 -5.35 8.38
CA VAL A 216 6.77 -4.16 7.84
C VAL A 216 5.79 -2.99 7.65
N MET A 217 4.57 -3.28 7.17
CA MET A 217 3.54 -2.26 7.01
C MET A 217 3.02 -1.72 8.35
N GLU A 218 2.91 -2.55 9.40
CA GLU A 218 2.57 -2.10 10.76
C GLU A 218 3.66 -1.23 11.40
N MET A 219 4.93 -1.47 11.05
CA MET A 219 6.05 -0.64 11.48
C MET A 219 5.96 0.77 10.89
N GLY A 220 5.75 0.89 9.57
CA GLY A 220 5.80 2.20 8.92
C GLY A 220 4.46 2.94 8.77
N PHE A 221 3.31 2.29 9.00
CA PHE A 221 1.99 2.91 8.89
C PHE A 221 1.17 2.69 10.16
N ASP A 222 0.46 3.71 10.61
CA ASP A 222 -0.31 3.69 11.84
C ASP A 222 -1.76 3.16 11.62
N LYS A 223 -2.68 3.43 12.55
CA LYS A 223 -4.11 3.05 12.40
C LYS A 223 -4.84 3.92 11.38
N LYS A 224 -4.38 5.14 11.10
CA LYS A 224 -4.95 6.01 10.06
C LYS A 224 -4.33 5.75 8.68
N GLY A 225 -3.17 5.09 8.64
CA GLY A 225 -2.40 4.70 7.46
C GLY A 225 -2.86 3.48 6.67
N TYR A 226 -4.04 2.92 6.96
CA TYR A 226 -4.47 1.66 6.34
C TYR A 226 -4.53 1.74 4.81
N CYS A 227 -4.85 2.89 4.24
CA CYS A 227 -4.91 3.08 2.79
C CYS A 227 -3.54 3.34 2.13
N LEU A 228 -2.44 3.37 2.89
CA LEU A 228 -1.13 3.74 2.38
C LEU A 228 -0.32 2.54 1.91
N ALA A 229 0.44 2.76 0.84
CA ALA A 229 1.51 1.92 0.36
C ALA A 229 2.84 2.69 0.42
N MET A 230 3.98 2.01 0.24
CA MET A 230 5.29 2.66 0.17
C MET A 230 5.38 3.56 -1.08
N GLU A 231 4.82 3.12 -2.21
CA GLU A 231 4.75 3.85 -3.47
C GLU A 231 3.28 4.01 -3.93
N PRO A 232 2.48 4.87 -3.27
CA PRO A 232 1.02 4.84 -3.40
C PRO A 232 0.49 5.41 -4.71
N GLY A 233 1.28 6.25 -5.38
CA GLY A 233 0.97 6.81 -6.70
C GLY A 233 1.50 5.99 -7.88
N ARG A 234 2.18 4.86 -7.63
CA ARG A 234 2.70 3.98 -8.69
C ARG A 234 1.74 2.83 -8.94
N ARG A 235 1.54 2.49 -10.22
CA ARG A 235 0.76 1.31 -10.59
C ARG A 235 1.60 0.04 -10.37
N PRO A 236 1.01 -1.03 -9.83
CA PRO A 236 1.69 -2.32 -9.74
C PRO A 236 2.09 -2.85 -11.12
N CYS A 237 3.31 -3.39 -11.21
CA CYS A 237 3.84 -4.06 -12.39
C CYS A 237 3.83 -5.60 -12.20
N GLY A 238 3.99 -6.35 -13.29
CA GLY A 238 4.02 -7.81 -13.26
C GLY A 238 2.67 -8.48 -12.95
N VAL A 239 1.59 -7.69 -12.92
CA VAL A 239 0.21 -8.18 -12.85
C VAL A 239 -0.22 -8.39 -14.29
N GLY A 240 -0.51 -9.64 -14.69
CA GLY A 240 -0.65 -10.05 -16.09
C GLY A 240 -1.48 -9.15 -17.01
N THR A 241 -1.30 -9.33 -18.33
CA THR A 241 -1.70 -8.42 -19.42
C THR A 241 -3.18 -8.07 -19.54
N SER A 242 -4.10 -8.77 -18.85
CA SER A 242 -5.55 -8.55 -19.02
C SER A 242 -6.17 -7.55 -18.06
N THR A 243 -5.47 -7.07 -17.01
CA THR A 243 -6.04 -6.07 -16.10
C THR A 243 -4.99 -5.18 -15.46
N THR A 244 -4.86 -3.94 -15.94
CA THR A 244 -4.04 -2.92 -15.28
C THR A 244 -4.64 -2.57 -13.93
N LEU A 245 -3.93 -2.89 -12.84
CA LEU A 245 -4.34 -2.43 -11.52
C LEU A 245 -4.17 -0.92 -11.39
N GLU A 246 -5.17 -0.27 -10.80
CA GLU A 246 -5.10 1.11 -10.35
C GLU A 246 -4.03 1.27 -9.26
N THR A 247 -3.51 2.48 -9.06
CA THR A 247 -2.63 2.82 -7.93
C THR A 247 -3.35 2.64 -6.59
N SER A 248 -2.64 2.52 -5.46
CA SER A 248 -3.33 2.41 -4.16
C SER A 248 -4.12 3.67 -3.84
N ASP A 249 -3.61 4.85 -4.22
CA ASP A 249 -4.34 6.12 -4.06
C ASP A 249 -5.66 6.12 -4.84
N GLU A 250 -5.67 5.62 -6.08
CA GLU A 250 -6.91 5.53 -6.88
C GLU A 250 -7.92 4.53 -6.31
N ARG A 251 -7.44 3.38 -5.81
CA ARG A 251 -8.30 2.33 -5.24
C ARG A 251 -8.90 2.73 -3.89
N LEU A 252 -8.12 3.39 -3.03
CA LEU A 252 -8.43 3.54 -1.60
C LEU A 252 -8.68 4.97 -1.15
N ILE A 253 -8.17 5.98 -1.87
CA ILE A 253 -8.46 7.38 -1.57
C ILE A 253 -9.65 7.81 -2.43
N SER A 254 -10.81 7.85 -1.79
CA SER A 254 -12.08 8.29 -2.36
C SER A 254 -11.93 9.47 -3.33
N LYS A 255 -12.45 9.32 -4.56
CA LYS A 255 -12.54 10.32 -5.64
C LYS A 255 -13.23 11.64 -5.24
N LYS A 256 -13.66 11.84 -3.98
CA LYS A 256 -14.22 13.09 -3.47
C LYS A 256 -13.26 14.30 -3.55
N ALA A 257 -11.94 14.08 -3.65
CA ALA A 257 -10.99 15.17 -3.90
C ALA A 257 -10.98 15.65 -5.38
N ARG A 258 -11.34 14.79 -6.35
CA ARG A 258 -11.31 15.16 -7.78
C ARG A 258 -12.44 16.13 -8.17
N LYS A 259 -13.61 16.07 -7.53
CA LYS A 259 -14.72 17.01 -7.82
C LYS A 259 -14.46 18.46 -7.37
N ARG A 260 -13.45 18.74 -6.54
CA ARG A 260 -13.12 20.12 -6.11
C ARG A 260 -12.16 20.85 -7.06
N LYS A 261 -11.44 20.15 -7.95
CA LYS A 261 -10.49 20.79 -8.89
C LYS A 261 -11.10 21.17 -10.25
N THR A 262 -12.30 20.70 -10.60
CA THR A 262 -12.98 21.02 -11.86
C THR A 262 -13.99 22.18 -11.77
N THR A 263 -14.00 22.95 -10.68
CA THR A 263 -14.92 24.11 -10.51
C THR A 263 -14.20 25.41 -10.18
N LYS A 264 -13.00 25.60 -10.74
CA LYS A 264 -12.31 26.90 -10.77
C LYS A 264 -11.57 27.05 -12.09
N GLU A 265 -12.31 27.28 -13.16
CA GLU A 265 -11.87 28.04 -14.34
C GLU A 265 -13.08 28.34 -15.23
N SER A 266 -14.03 29.09 -14.68
CA SER A 266 -14.95 29.90 -15.48
C SER A 266 -14.50 31.35 -15.32
N ILE A 267 -13.61 31.78 -16.22
CA ILE A 267 -13.23 33.17 -16.42
C ILE A 267 -14.51 33.94 -16.81
N PRO A 268 -14.98 34.94 -16.04
CA PRO A 268 -16.01 35.83 -16.52
C PRO A 268 -15.34 36.92 -17.35
N THR A 269 -15.37 36.78 -18.68
CA THR A 269 -15.08 37.86 -19.62
C THR A 269 -16.17 38.94 -19.48
N LYS A 270 -15.88 39.98 -18.69
CA LYS A 270 -16.66 41.22 -18.69
C LYS A 270 -16.54 41.88 -20.07
N LYS A 271 -17.53 41.70 -20.94
CA LYS A 271 -17.77 42.59 -22.08
C LYS A 271 -18.30 43.93 -21.55
N ARG A 272 -17.46 44.95 -21.51
CA ARG A 272 -17.91 46.36 -21.51
C ARG A 272 -18.55 46.64 -22.87
N ARG A 273 -19.88 46.76 -22.92
CA ARG A 273 -20.56 47.54 -23.97
C ARG A 273 -20.66 48.97 -23.47
N ARG A 274 -19.90 49.86 -24.10
CA ARG A 274 -20.16 51.30 -24.09
C ARG A 274 -21.16 51.52 -25.22
N VAL A 275 -22.37 51.92 -24.89
CA VAL A 275 -23.33 52.46 -25.86
C VAL A 275 -23.27 53.97 -25.67
N GLU A 276 -23.03 54.65 -26.78
CA GLU A 276 -23.03 56.10 -26.92
C GLU A 276 -24.45 56.64 -26.77
N SER A 277 -24.55 57.77 -26.09
CA SER A 277 -25.61 58.78 -26.22
C SER A 277 -25.07 60.08 -25.68
#